data_AF-A0A6V7JHC3-F1
#
_entry.id   AF-A0A6V7JHC3-F1
#
_cell.length_a   1.000
_cell.length_b   1.000
_cell.length_c   1.000
_cell.angle_alpha   90.00
_cell.angle_beta   90.00
_cell.angle_gamma   90.00
#
_symmetry.space_group_name_H-M   'P 1'
#
loop_
_entity.id
_entity.type
_entity.pdbx_description
1 polymer ?
#
loop_
_entity_poly.entity_id
_entity_poly.type
_entity_poly.pdbx_seq_one_letter_code
_entity_poly.pdbx_strand_id
1 'polypeptide(L)' 'MRKVIVDCDGGYDDAVALIILIKEHIEKRIKIEAITCVVGNTSIDNVVRNVFRTLEACDVVD' A
#
# COMPACT_ATOMS: atom_id res chain seq x y z
N MET A 1 4.32 13.82 13.33
CA MET A 1 4.04 12.59 12.57
C MET A 1 3.89 12.96 11.11
N ARG A 2 4.70 12.36 10.22
CA ARG A 2 4.67 12.67 8.79
C ARG A 2 3.44 12.02 8.16
N LYS A 3 2.65 12.80 7.42
CA LYS A 3 1.49 12.32 6.66
C LYS A 3 1.91 12.00 5.24
N VAL A 4 1.43 10.90 4.69
CA VAL A 4 1.77 10.43 3.34
C VAL A 4 0.55 9.92 2.59
N ILE A 5 0.56 10.11 1.28
CA ILE A 5 -0.29 9.38 0.32
C ILE A 5 0.66 8.47 -0.45
N VAL A 6 0.29 7.20 -0.61
CA VAL A 6 1.09 6.21 -1.33
C VAL A 6 0.43 5.97 -2.69
N ASP A 7 1.12 6.32 -3.77
CA ASP A 7 0.69 6.01 -5.14
C ASP A 7 1.58 4.90 -5.69
N CYS A 8 0.99 3.79 -6.14
CA CYS A 8 1.74 2.61 -6.59
C CYS A 8 1.04 1.82 -7.70
N ASP A 9 1.81 0.97 -8.40
CA ASP A 9 1.34 0.17 -9.54
C ASP A 9 1.24 -1.34 -9.24
N GLY A 10 1.32 -1.70 -7.96
CA GLY A 10 1.02 -3.05 -7.47
C GLY A 10 2.08 -4.07 -7.84
N GLY A 11 3.32 -3.61 -8.07
CA GLY A 11 4.50 -4.44 -8.21
C GLY A 11 4.89 -5.19 -6.94
N TYR A 12 5.85 -6.10 -7.08
CA TYR A 12 6.39 -6.83 -5.94
C TYR A 12 7.09 -5.89 -4.94
N ASP A 13 7.87 -4.95 -5.47
CA ASP A 13 8.56 -3.93 -4.69
C ASP A 13 7.59 -2.94 -4.03
N ASP A 14 6.49 -2.57 -4.71
CA ASP A 14 5.40 -1.80 -4.10
C ASP A 14 4.76 -2.53 -2.91
N ALA A 15 4.51 -3.84 -3.05
CA ALA A 15 3.95 -4.64 -1.96
C ALA A 15 4.91 -4.64 -0.74
N VAL A 16 6.21 -4.82 -0.97
CA VAL A 16 7.22 -4.77 0.10
C VAL A 16 7.29 -3.37 0.74
N ALA A 17 7.29 -2.31 -0.07
CA ALA A 17 7.28 -0.93 0.43
C ALA A 17 6.02 -0.66 1.26
N LEU A 18 4.86 -1.13 0.81
CA LEU A 18 3.59 -0.95 1.49
C LEU A 18 3.57 -1.68 2.84
N ILE A 19 4.09 -2.92 2.93
CA ILE A 19 4.23 -3.65 4.20
C ILE A 19 5.06 -2.85 5.22
N ILE A 20 6.19 -2.27 4.78
CA ILE A 20 7.04 -1.44 5.64
C ILE A 20 6.27 -0.20 6.10
N LEU A 21 5.61 0.52 5.18
CA LEU A 21 4.85 1.73 5.53
C LEU A 21 3.66 1.42 6.46
N ILE A 22 2.97 0.30 6.29
CA ILE A 22 1.91 -0.16 7.20
C ILE A 22 2.48 -0.38 8.60
N LYS A 23 3.64 -1.03 8.72
CA LYS A 23 4.30 -1.23 10.02
C LYS A 23 4.64 0.10 10.69
N GLU A 24 5.20 1.05 9.94
CA GLU A 24 5.49 2.40 10.41
C GLU A 24 4.23 3.18 10.82
N HIS A 25 3.12 2.93 10.11
CA HIS A 25 1.81 3.52 10.40
C HIS A 25 1.23 3.01 11.71
N ILE A 26 1.23 1.69 11.93
CA ILE A 26 0.80 1.04 13.16
C ILE A 26 1.62 1.53 14.36
N GLU A 27 2.94 1.68 14.19
CA GLU A 27 3.85 2.20 15.22
C GLU A 27 3.82 3.73 15.36
N LYS A 28 2.87 4.40 14.69
CA LYS A 28 2.60 5.85 14.77
C LYS A 28 3.80 6.73 14.41
N ARG A 29 4.76 6.21 13.63
CA ARG A 29 5.89 6.98 13.10
C ARG A 29 5.50 7.77 11.86
N ILE A 30 4.63 7.21 11.04
CA ILE A 30 3.98 7.87 9.90
C ILE A 30 2.46 7.75 9.97
N LYS A 31 1.76 8.53 9.15
CA LYS A 31 0.32 8.39 8.91
C LYS A 31 0.06 8.24 7.42
N ILE A 32 -0.37 7.06 6.99
CA ILE A 32 -0.91 6.85 5.66
C ILE A 32 -2.32 7.46 5.66
N GLU A 33 -2.57 8.44 4.80
CA GLU A 33 -3.89 9.08 4.66
C GLU A 33 -4.69 8.46 3.52
N ALA A 34 -4.01 7.94 2.49
CA ALA A 34 -4.62 7.24 1.36
C ALA A 34 -3.59 6.36 0.63
N ILE A 35 -4.09 5.34 -0.06
CA ILE A 35 -3.37 4.56 -1.05
C ILE A 35 -4.10 4.74 -2.39
N THR A 36 -3.39 5.14 -3.42
CA THR A 36 -3.91 5.30 -4.79
C THR A 36 -3.21 4.32 -5.73
N CYS A 37 -3.94 3.85 -6.73
CA CYS A 37 -3.46 2.86 -7.69
C CYS A 37 -3.32 3.50 -9.06
N VAL A 38 -2.19 3.27 -9.71
CA VAL A 38 -1.90 3.72 -11.08
C VAL A 38 -1.56 2.52 -11.96
N VAL A 39 -1.83 2.63 -13.27
CA VAL A 39 -1.46 1.59 -14.24
C VAL A 39 0.06 1.61 -14.46
N GLY A 40 0.69 0.42 -14.43
CA GLY A 40 2.11 0.25 -14.69
C GLY A 40 2.48 -1.23 -14.87
N ASN A 41 2.91 -1.91 -13.80
CA ASN A 41 3.28 -3.34 -13.80
C ASN A 41 2.19 -4.30 -14.32
N THR A 42 0.91 -3.95 -14.17
CA THR A 42 -0.22 -4.74 -14.67
C THR A 42 -1.45 -3.85 -14.92
N SER A 43 -2.57 -4.45 -15.37
CA SER A 43 -3.84 -3.73 -15.55
C SER A 43 -4.34 -3.17 -14.23
N ILE A 44 -5.07 -2.05 -14.26
CA ILE A 44 -5.54 -1.38 -13.04
C ILE A 44 -6.31 -2.31 -12.10
N ASP A 45 -7.13 -3.22 -12.64
CA ASP A 45 -7.87 -4.20 -11.83
C ASP A 45 -6.95 -5.16 -11.06
N ASN A 46 -5.83 -5.55 -11.68
CA ASN A 46 -4.84 -6.40 -11.03
C ASN A 46 -3.99 -5.61 -10.03
N VAL A 47 -3.69 -4.33 -10.31
CA VAL A 47 -3.01 -3.43 -9.36
C VAL A 47 -3.83 -3.31 -8.09
N VAL A 48 -5.11 -2.95 -8.22
CA VAL A 48 -6.04 -2.83 -7.09
C VAL A 48 -6.11 -4.16 -6.32
N ARG A 49 -6.27 -5.28 -7.01
CA ARG A 49 -6.30 -6.61 -6.35
C ARG A 49 -4.99 -6.91 -5.60
N ASN A 50 -3.84 -6.58 -6.16
CA ASN A 50 -2.55 -6.82 -5.51
C ASN A 50 -2.38 -5.95 -4.27
N VAL A 51 -2.75 -4.66 -4.34
CA VAL A 51 -2.73 -3.75 -3.19
C VAL A 51 -3.62 -4.27 -2.06
N PHE A 52 -4.87 -4.69 -2.37
CA PHE A 52 -5.76 -5.27 -1.36
C PHE A 52 -5.21 -6.57 -0.78
N ARG A 53 -4.61 -7.46 -1.58
CA ARG A 53 -3.94 -8.67 -1.07
C ARG A 53 -2.80 -8.35 -0.10
N THR A 54 -2.04 -7.28 -0.35
CA THR A 54 -0.99 -6.84 0.56
C THR A 54 -1.57 -6.30 1.87
N LEU A 55 -2.67 -5.54 1.81
CA LEU A 55 -3.39 -5.05 3.00
C LEU A 55 -3.98 -6.21 3.82
N GLU A 56 -4.60 -7.19 3.15
CA GLU A 56 -5.12 -8.43 3.76
C GLU A 56 -3.99 -9.22 4.43
N ALA A 57 -2.85 -9.37 3.77
CA ALA A 57 -1.69 -10.07 4.34
C ALA A 57 -1.08 -9.38 5.57
N CYS A 58 -1.41 -8.10 5.78
CA CYS A 58 -1.00 -7.31 6.94
C CYS A 58 -2.13 -7.16 7.98
N ASP A 59 -3.30 -7.78 7.77
CA ASP A 59 -4.49 -7.64 8.61
C ASP A 59 -4.97 -6.17 8.80
N VAL A 60 -4.91 -5.35 7.73
CA VAL A 60 -5.26 -3.91 7.77
C VAL A 60 -6.29 -3.50 6.70
N VAL A 61 -7.37 -4.26 6.56
CA VAL A 61 -8.45 -3.98 5.58
C VAL A 61 -9.57 -3.07 6.09
N ASP A 62 -9.39 -2.45 7.25
CA ASP A 62 -10.39 -1.60 7.93
C ASP A 62 -10.10 -0.09 7.79
#